data_AF-A0A0K0DQA6-F1
#
_entry.id   AF-A0A0K0DQA6-F1
#
_cell.length_a   1.000
_cell.length_b   1.000
_cell.length_c   1.000
_cell.angle_alpha   90.00
_cell.angle_beta   90.00
_cell.angle_gamma   90.00
#
_symmetry.space_group_name_H-M   'P 1'
#
loop_
_entity.id
_entity.type
_entity.pdbx_description
1 polymer ?
#
loop_
_entity_poly.entity_id
_entity_poly.type
_entity_poly.pdbx_seq_one_letter_code
_entity_poly.pdbx_strand_id
1 'polypeptide(L)'
;METEEALPLDQLAGLDVVQHLKSKERNRREVLKELLHTERTHVRNLEVLSGVFHKPTSWSNVVSPDVTQLFFANLDEVIQIRKGMSHQIPMQ
;
A
#
# COMPACT_ATOMS: atom_id res chain seq x y z
N MET A 1 -4.87 5.79 16.58
CA MET A 1 -5.66 5.04 15.60
C MET A 1 -6.32 6.07 14.72
N GLU A 2 -5.64 6.50 13.67
CA GLU A 2 -6.23 7.33 12.63
C GLU A 2 -6.35 6.39 11.44
N THR A 3 -7.55 5.83 11.25
CA THR A 3 -7.94 5.33 9.94
C THR A 3 -8.00 6.55 9.05
N GLU A 4 -6.91 6.80 8.33
CA GLU A 4 -6.79 7.84 7.32
C GLU A 4 -7.77 7.49 6.20
N GLU A 5 -9.05 7.83 6.43
CA GLU A 5 -10.13 7.72 5.47
C GLU A 5 -9.69 8.46 4.21
N ALA A 6 -9.61 7.76 3.08
CA ALA A 6 -9.20 8.35 1.82
C ALA A 6 -10.15 9.50 1.46
N LEU A 7 -9.72 10.75 1.73
CA LEU A 7 -10.51 11.95 1.50
C LEU A 7 -11.01 11.98 0.04
N PRO A 8 -12.27 12.34 -0.26
CA PRO A 8 -12.78 12.44 -1.63
C PRO A 8 -11.88 13.32 -2.51
N LEU A 9 -11.75 12.99 -3.80
CA LEU A 9 -10.91 13.75 -4.75
C LEU A 9 -11.23 15.25 -4.77
N ASP A 10 -12.50 15.58 -4.51
CA ASP A 10 -13.04 16.93 -4.47
C ASP A 10 -12.42 17.81 -3.36
N GLN A 11 -11.82 17.19 -2.33
CA GLN A 11 -11.11 17.90 -1.27
C GLN A 11 -9.60 18.04 -1.53
N LEU A 12 -9.04 17.25 -2.44
CA LEU A 12 -7.58 17.19 -2.67
C LEU A 12 -7.15 17.91 -3.97
N ALA A 13 -8.04 17.97 -4.96
CA ALA A 13 -7.83 18.77 -6.17
C ALA A 13 -8.63 20.06 -6.05
N GLY A 14 -7.99 21.22 -6.25
CA GLY A 14 -8.69 22.51 -6.30
C GLY A 14 -9.90 22.43 -7.23
N LEU A 15 -11.05 22.93 -6.77
CA LEU A 15 -12.37 22.84 -7.42
C LEU A 15 -12.36 23.19 -8.93
N ASP A 16 -11.41 24.01 -9.39
CA ASP A 16 -11.21 24.37 -10.79
C ASP A 16 -10.78 23.20 -11.70
N VAL A 17 -9.96 22.29 -11.20
CA VAL A 17 -9.48 21.12 -11.97
C VAL A 17 -10.58 20.07 -12.09
N VAL A 18 -11.36 19.91 -11.02
CA VAL A 18 -12.42 18.90 -10.95
C VAL A 18 -13.64 19.26 -11.79
N GLN A 19 -13.97 20.54 -11.93
CA GLN A 19 -15.09 21.02 -12.76
C GLN A 19 -14.87 20.83 -14.26
N HIS A 20 -13.62 20.75 -14.72
CA HIS A 20 -13.27 20.57 -16.14
C HIS A 20 -13.01 19.09 -16.53
N LEU A 21 -12.99 18.17 -15.57
CA LEU A 21 -12.80 16.75 -15.83
C LEU A 21 -14.14 16.10 -16.20
N LYS A 22 -14.19 15.46 -17.38
CA LYS A 22 -15.34 14.64 -17.79
C LYS A 22 -15.63 13.60 -16.70
N SER A 23 -16.90 13.35 -16.37
CA SER A 23 -17.34 12.41 -15.31
C SER A 23 -16.61 11.05 -15.34
N LYS A 24 -16.33 10.53 -16.55
CA LYS A 24 -15.54 9.30 -16.76
C LYS A 24 -14.10 9.37 -16.22
N GLU A 25 -13.44 10.51 -16.39
CA GLU A 25 -12.06 10.73 -15.95
C GLU A 25 -11.97 10.96 -14.44
N ARG A 26 -12.99 11.58 -13.85
CA ARG A 26 -13.13 11.70 -12.38
C ARG A 26 -13.22 10.31 -11.74
N ASN A 27 -14.12 9.47 -12.23
CA ASN A 27 -14.29 8.10 -11.74
C ASN A 27 -13.00 7.28 -11.91
N ARG A 28 -12.30 7.42 -13.05
CA ARG A 28 -11.01 6.75 -13.27
C ARG A 28 -9.96 7.15 -12.23
N ARG A 29 -9.87 8.45 -11.91
CA ARG A 29 -8.93 8.96 -10.89
C ARG A 29 -9.30 8.52 -9.49
N GLU A 30 -10.59 8.42 -9.18
CA GLU A 30 -11.09 7.96 -7.89
C GLU A 30 -10.78 6.47 -7.65
N VAL A 31 -11.08 5.61 -8.62
CA VAL A 31 -10.72 4.19 -8.57
C VAL A 31 -9.21 4.00 -8.45
N LEU A 32 -8.41 4.79 -9.19
CA LEU A 32 -6.95 4.73 -9.08
C LEU A 32 -6.46 5.17 -7.69
N LYS A 33 -7.04 6.22 -7.14
CA LYS A 33 -6.72 6.72 -5.79
C LYS A 33 -7.04 5.68 -4.72
N GLU A 34 -8.21 5.06 -4.80
CA GLU A 34 -8.63 4.00 -3.88
C GLU A 34 -7.71 2.78 -3.98
N LEU A 35 -7.39 2.33 -5.21
CA LEU A 35 -6.46 1.22 -5.43
C LEU A 35 -5.09 1.52 -4.81
N LEU A 36 -4.55 2.72 -5.02
CA LEU A 36 -3.26 3.11 -4.45
C LEU A 36 -3.31 3.23 -2.92
N HIS A 37 -4.40 3.75 -2.38
CA HIS A 37 -4.58 3.89 -0.94
C HIS A 37 -4.67 2.51 -0.26
N THR A 38 -5.52 1.63 -0.79
CA THR A 38 -5.67 0.26 -0.28
C THR A 38 -4.37 -0.53 -0.42
N GLU A 39 -3.63 -0.36 -1.51
CA GLU A 39 -2.32 -0.98 -1.70
C GLU A 39 -1.28 -0.45 -0.70
N ARG A 40 -1.24 0.86 -0.41
CA ARG A 40 -0.36 1.43 0.62
C ARG A 40 -0.66 0.87 2.00
N THR A 41 -1.95 0.75 2.34
CA THR A 41 -2.39 0.12 3.59
C THR A 41 -1.98 -1.35 3.64
N HIS A 42 -2.10 -2.08 2.51
CA HIS A 42 -1.66 -3.46 2.42
C HIS A 42 -0.15 -3.61 2.63
N VAL A 43 0.67 -2.79 1.95
CA VAL A 43 2.12 -2.74 2.14
C VAL A 43 2.47 -2.43 3.59
N ARG A 44 1.78 -1.47 4.22
CA ARG A 44 2.00 -1.13 5.62
C ARG A 44 1.72 -2.31 6.55
N ASN A 45 0.65 -3.06 6.31
CA ASN A 45 0.34 -4.27 7.06
C ASN A 45 1.43 -5.35 6.88
N LEU A 46 1.96 -5.52 5.66
CA LEU A 46 3.06 -6.43 5.39
C LEU A 46 4.36 -6.00 6.09
N GLU A 47 4.64 -4.69 6.20
CA GLU A 47 5.79 -4.20 6.99
C GLU A 47 5.64 -4.49 8.48
N VAL A 48 4.45 -4.31 9.04
CA VAL A 48 4.16 -4.66 10.43
C VAL A 48 4.32 -6.17 10.62
N LEU A 49 3.81 -6.98 9.70
CA LEU A 49 4.01 -8.43 9.70
C LEU A 49 5.51 -8.78 9.68
N SER A 50 6.29 -8.13 8.82
CA SER A 50 7.75 -8.33 8.74
C SER A 50 8.45 -7.91 10.04
N GLY A 51 8.11 -6.76 10.60
CA GLY A 51 8.75 -6.20 11.78
C GLY A 51 8.39 -6.88 13.10
N VAL A 52 7.15 -7.34 13.26
CA VAL A 52 6.64 -7.91 14.51
C VAL A 52 6.69 -9.44 14.52
N PHE A 53 6.59 -10.08 13.36
CA PHE A 53 6.57 -11.55 13.27
C PHE A 53 7.81 -12.10 12.58
N HIS A 54 8.10 -11.69 11.34
CA HIS A 54 9.19 -12.29 10.55
C HIS A 54 10.60 -12.08 11.17
N LYS A 55 10.97 -10.83 11.46
CA LYS A 55 12.29 -10.51 12.05
C LYS A 55 12.44 -11.06 13.47
N PRO A 56 11.46 -10.92 14.38
CA PRO A 56 11.60 -11.48 15.72
C PRO A 56 11.63 -13.01 15.72
N THR A 57 10.86 -13.68 14.85
CA THR A 57 10.87 -15.16 14.76
C THR A 57 12.22 -15.70 14.28
N SER A 58 12.85 -15.02 13.31
CA SER A 58 14.18 -15.39 12.83
C SER A 58 15.29 -15.11 13.85
N TRP A 59 15.23 -13.99 14.59
CA TRP A 59 16.23 -13.65 15.60
C TRP A 59 16.14 -14.48 16.88
N SER A 60 14.94 -14.83 17.31
CA SER A 60 14.71 -15.66 18.51
C SER A 60 14.89 -17.15 18.25
N ASN A 61 15.13 -17.56 17.00
CA ASN A 61 15.28 -18.95 16.55
C ASN A 61 14.11 -19.85 16.99
N VAL A 62 12.91 -19.25 17.16
CA VAL A 62 11.68 -19.93 17.61
C VAL A 62 11.22 -20.95 16.57
N VAL A 63 11.53 -20.72 15.30
CA VAL A 63 11.16 -21.57 14.18
C VAL A 63 12.37 -21.71 13.26
N SER A 64 12.62 -22.92 12.74
CA SER A 64 13.70 -23.17 11.78
C SER A 64 13.60 -22.22 10.58
N PRO A 65 14.73 -21.80 9.99
CA PRO A 65 14.75 -20.91 8.82
C PRO A 65 13.89 -21.42 7.66
N ASP A 66 13.92 -22.73 7.39
CA ASP A 66 13.14 -23.36 6.31
C ASP A 66 11.63 -23.17 6.49
N VAL A 67 11.15 -23.32 7.73
CA VAL A 67 9.74 -23.19 8.08
C VAL A 67 9.34 -21.70 8.11
N THR A 68 10.24 -20.82 8.55
CA THR A 68 10.04 -19.36 8.50
C THR A 68 9.89 -18.88 7.06
N GLN A 69 10.71 -19.41 6.14
CA GLN A 69 10.61 -19.09 4.71
C GLN A 69 9.33 -19.63 4.08
N LEU A 70 8.79 -20.75 4.57
CA LEU A 70 7.49 -21.26 4.14
C LEU A 70 6.33 -20.36 4.61
N PHE A 71 6.39 -19.85 5.84
CA PHE A 71 5.37 -18.96 6.39
C PHE A 71 5.40 -17.54 5.79
N PHE A 72 6.60 -17.03 5.50
CA PHE A 72 6.83 -15.66 5.01
C PHE A 72 7.54 -15.65 3.65
N ALA A 73 7.06 -16.46 2.71
CA ALA A 73 7.69 -16.65 1.41
C ALA A 73 7.92 -15.33 0.68
N ASN A 74 9.20 -14.94 0.56
CA ASN A 74 9.69 -13.74 -0.10
C ASN A 74 8.98 -12.44 0.34
N LEU A 75 8.57 -12.35 1.60
CA LEU A 75 7.82 -11.21 2.12
C LEU A 75 8.51 -9.87 1.85
N ASP A 76 9.82 -9.78 2.08
CA ASP A 76 10.59 -8.55 1.88
C ASP A 76 10.68 -8.15 0.39
N GLU A 77 10.78 -9.11 -0.52
CA GLU A 77 10.79 -8.88 -1.97
C GLU A 77 9.42 -8.38 -2.45
N VAL A 78 8.33 -8.99 -1.98
CA VAL A 78 6.96 -8.56 -2.30
C VAL A 78 6.70 -7.13 -1.83
N ILE A 79 7.15 -6.78 -0.62
CA ILE A 79 7.05 -5.41 -0.09
C ILE A 79 7.84 -4.44 -0.98
N GLN A 80 9.07 -4.79 -1.37
CA GLN A 80 9.93 -3.94 -2.19
C GLN A 80 9.33 -3.69 -3.58
N ILE A 81 8.81 -4.73 -4.23
CA ILE A 81 8.16 -4.62 -5.56
C ILE A 81 6.94 -3.69 -5.47
N ARG A 82 6.05 -3.93 -4.51
CA ARG A 82 4.81 -3.13 -4.35
C ARG A 82 5.10 -1.67 -4.03
N LYS A 83 6.12 -1.40 -3.20
CA LYS A 83 6.61 -0.03 -2.98
C LYS A 83 7.13 0.58 -4.26
N GLY A 84 7.98 -0.12 -5.02
CA GLY A 84 8.51 0.36 -6.29
C GLY A 84 7.41 0.77 -7.27
N MET A 85 6.36 -0.06 -7.38
CA MET A 85 5.18 0.22 -8.21
C MET A 85 4.43 1.49 -7.76
N SER A 86 4.22 1.69 -6.46
CA SER A 86 3.52 2.88 -5.94
C SER A 86 4.27 4.19 -6.24
N HIS A 87 5.61 4.17 -6.27
CA HIS A 87 6.41 5.36 -6.58
C HIS A 87 6.44 5.68 -8.09
N GLN A 88 6.15 4.72 -8.97
CA GLN A 88 6.16 4.91 -10.43
C GLN A 88 4.85 5.47 -10.98
N ILE A 89 3.78 5.54 -10.17
CA ILE A 89 2.48 6.07 -10.60
C ILE A 89 2.40 7.56 -10.23
N PRO A 90 2.54 8.50 -11.19
CA PRO A 90 2.45 9.92 -10.92
C PRO A 90 1.00 10.31 -10.60
N MET A 91 0.78 10.86 -9.41
CA MET A 91 -0.48 11.48 -8.97
C MET A 91 -0.51 12.96 -9.43
N GLN A 92 -0.71 13.20 -10.73
CA GLN A 92 -0.92 14.54 -11.33
C GLN A 92 -2.40 14.76 -11.69
#